data_AF-A0A8C8HYS9-F1
#
_entry.id   AF-A0A8C8HYS9-F1
#
_cell.length_a   1.000
_cell.length_b   1.000
_cell.length_c   1.000
_cell.angle_alpha   90.00
_cell.angle_beta   90.00
_cell.angle_gamma   90.00
#
_symmetry.space_group_name_H-M   'P 1'
#
loop_
_entity.id
_entity.type
_entity.pdbx_description
1 polymer ?
#
loop_
_entity_poly.entity_id
_entity_poly.type
_entity_poly.pdbx_seq_one_letter_code
_entity_poly.pdbx_strand_id
1 'polypeptide(L)'
;MDTNVNVESRTNGNESSSYSLTIFGNCLRCIRRLIPVDFKKEMIELSTLAGPVVMAQLMVFLVSFVSTVFCGHLGKTELAGVALAIAVINVTGISIGSGLSSACDTLISQTFGSRNLLKVGVILQRAILIQLLACFPCWAILINTEPILLAVKQSPEVARLSQIYVKIFMPALPATFIYQLEARYLQNQGIIWPQVITGVVANLLNALINYIFLYVLGLGVAGSAWANTISQLSLAVMLYSYIIWKGLHKATWAGWSWECLEDWDTYVHLAIPSMIMLCAEWWTYEIGGFLAGLISEVELGAQSVVYELANICYMFPLGFSVAGSVRVGNALGAGDTEQAKLSAKLAMFCAGSVSVCLSVLVGILKDKISYVFTYDEQIRERVAQVMAFYAPFLLLDAISAASGSIIRGAGKQKVGAICNILGYYGVGFPIGVSLMFAAKLGIMGLWTGLFTCVFLQSSFLIFYLSRMNWKKATVEAQIRAEVQGNSTDMDMAPEAQSNDIAPCEGHTDRNALAEADGATIFLIDTICPAFPARFTACHKQINSMMLSTDSKPFPSPAPSHYYASQKP
;
A
#
# COMPACT_ATOMS: atom_id res chain seq x y z
N MET A 1 66.42 46.12 51.18
CA MET A 1 65.81 46.99 50.16
C MET A 1 64.54 46.30 49.73
N ASP A 2 63.41 46.95 50.05
CA ASP A 2 62.02 46.49 50.02
C ASP A 2 61.59 45.92 48.64
N THR A 3 60.61 45.01 48.49
CA THR A 3 59.20 45.10 48.92
C THR A 3 58.48 43.74 48.91
N ASN A 4 57.48 43.60 49.79
CA ASN A 4 56.43 42.57 49.84
C ASN A 4 55.57 42.52 48.56
N VAL A 5 55.12 41.32 48.12
CA VAL A 5 53.75 41.09 47.62
C VAL A 5 53.26 39.68 47.99
N ASN A 6 52.04 39.65 48.51
CA ASN A 6 51.30 38.56 49.13
C ASN A 6 50.95 37.37 48.22
N VAL A 7 50.79 36.24 48.90
CA VAL A 7 50.15 34.99 48.47
C VAL A 7 48.65 35.21 48.24
N GLU A 8 48.14 34.79 47.09
CA GLU A 8 46.72 34.48 46.92
C GLU A 8 46.57 33.17 46.12
N SER A 9 46.14 32.13 46.82
CA SER A 9 45.97 30.78 46.30
C SER A 9 44.49 30.42 46.17
N ARG A 10 44.13 29.91 44.99
CA ARG A 10 43.06 28.94 44.69
C ARG A 10 41.61 29.32 45.06
N THR A 11 40.84 29.66 44.04
CA THR A 11 39.53 29.06 43.71
C THR A 11 39.04 29.68 42.41
N ASN A 12 39.17 29.01 41.25
CA ASN A 12 38.45 29.43 40.02
C ASN A 12 38.35 28.34 38.93
N GLY A 13 38.60 27.07 39.24
CA GLY A 13 38.60 25.98 38.25
C GLY A 13 37.31 25.15 38.16
N ASN A 14 36.38 25.28 39.12
CA ASN A 14 35.23 24.36 39.24
C ASN A 14 33.86 24.99 38.95
N GLU A 15 33.80 26.30 38.74
CA GLU A 15 32.52 26.99 38.54
C GLU A 15 32.06 26.94 37.07
N SER A 16 32.94 27.15 36.11
CA SER A 16 32.61 27.22 34.68
C SER A 16 32.11 25.90 34.06
N SER A 17 32.54 24.75 34.58
CA SER A 17 32.02 23.44 34.16
C SER A 17 30.62 23.15 34.73
N SER A 18 30.35 23.61 35.96
CA SER A 18 29.05 23.48 36.61
C SER A 18 27.98 24.37 35.95
N TYR A 19 28.34 25.59 35.53
CA TYR A 19 27.42 26.51 34.86
C TYR A 19 26.99 26.00 33.46
N SER A 20 27.90 25.43 32.65
CA SER A 20 27.52 24.83 31.35
C SER A 20 26.64 23.59 31.47
N LEU A 21 26.89 22.73 32.48
CA LEU A 21 26.05 21.55 32.74
C LEU A 21 24.64 21.94 33.21
N THR A 22 24.54 23.03 33.98
CA THR A 22 23.28 23.55 34.53
C THR A 22 22.42 24.24 33.48
N ILE A 23 23.03 24.96 32.53
CA ILE A 23 22.32 25.60 31.40
C ILE A 23 21.79 24.53 30.43
N PHE A 24 22.59 23.51 30.10
CA PHE A 24 22.14 22.41 29.25
C PHE A 24 21.02 21.59 29.95
N GLY A 25 21.16 21.32 31.26
CA GLY A 25 20.15 20.66 32.08
C GLY A 25 18.84 21.45 32.22
N ASN A 26 18.90 22.78 32.32
CA ASN A 26 17.73 23.65 32.39
C ASN A 26 17.05 23.85 31.03
N CYS A 27 17.81 23.89 29.93
CA CYS A 27 17.27 23.92 28.58
C CYS A 27 16.54 22.61 28.25
N LEU A 28 17.14 21.45 28.59
CA LEU A 28 16.48 20.15 28.49
C LEU A 28 15.24 20.05 29.38
N ARG A 29 15.23 20.61 30.60
CA ARG A 29 14.03 20.65 31.46
C ARG A 29 12.93 21.57 30.90
N CYS A 30 13.28 22.70 30.29
CA CYS A 30 12.31 23.57 29.62
C CYS A 30 11.69 22.87 28.40
N ILE A 31 12.50 22.23 27.56
CA ILE A 31 12.02 21.41 26.43
C ILE A 31 11.12 20.27 26.93
N ARG A 32 11.49 19.63 28.06
CA ARG A 32 10.70 18.56 28.69
C ARG A 32 9.38 19.02 29.31
N ARG A 33 9.23 20.32 29.63
CA ARG A 33 7.97 20.95 30.07
C ARG A 33 7.11 21.45 28.91
N LEU A 34 7.73 21.76 27.76
CA LEU A 34 7.04 22.20 26.54
C LEU A 34 6.39 21.06 25.75
N ILE A 35 6.80 19.81 26.00
CA ILE A 35 6.26 18.62 25.35
C ILE A 35 5.23 17.96 26.28
N PRO A 36 3.93 18.02 25.98
CA PRO A 36 2.90 17.33 26.76
C PRO A 36 3.19 15.81 26.85
N VAL A 37 2.76 15.17 27.93
CA VAL A 37 2.96 13.70 28.10
C VAL A 37 2.35 12.91 26.95
N ASP A 38 1.19 13.36 26.44
CA ASP A 38 0.49 12.77 25.30
C ASP A 38 1.32 12.85 24.00
N PHE A 39 2.12 13.91 23.82
CA PHE A 39 3.02 14.05 22.68
C PHE A 39 4.13 12.99 22.69
N LYS A 40 4.78 12.79 23.84
CA LYS A 40 5.84 11.78 23.96
C LYS A 40 5.29 10.38 23.72
N LYS A 41 4.13 10.07 24.31
CA LYS A 41 3.47 8.78 24.14
C LYS A 41 3.13 8.53 22.67
N GLU A 42 2.51 9.51 22.01
CA GLU A 42 2.13 9.38 20.61
C GLU A 42 3.34 9.25 19.68
N MET A 43 4.42 9.99 19.91
CA MET A 43 5.66 9.81 19.13
C MET A 43 6.21 8.38 19.26
N ILE A 44 6.20 7.81 20.48
CA ILE A 44 6.66 6.43 20.68
C ILE A 44 5.76 5.45 19.93
N GLU A 45 4.45 5.62 20.00
CA GLU A 45 3.50 4.75 19.28
C GLU A 45 3.67 4.85 17.76
N LEU A 46 3.82 6.07 17.22
CA LEU A 46 4.11 6.30 15.81
C LEU A 46 5.44 5.66 15.38
N SER A 47 6.52 5.86 16.13
CA SER A 47 7.83 5.26 15.80
C SER A 47 7.83 3.74 15.91
N THR A 48 7.08 3.18 16.86
CA THR A 48 6.95 1.72 17.05
C THR A 48 6.26 1.07 15.86
N LEU A 49 5.31 1.75 15.23
CA LEU A 49 4.68 1.31 13.99
C LEU A 49 5.55 1.62 12.76
N ALA A 50 6.09 2.83 12.67
CA ALA A 50 6.81 3.30 11.49
C ALA A 50 8.05 2.44 11.18
N GLY A 51 8.87 2.11 12.18
CA GLY A 51 10.11 1.33 11.96
C GLY A 51 9.88 0.00 11.22
N PRO A 52 9.00 -0.88 11.73
CA PRO A 52 8.59 -2.09 11.04
C PRO A 52 7.96 -1.86 9.67
N VAL A 53 7.17 -0.79 9.48
CA VAL A 53 6.61 -0.47 8.15
C VAL A 53 7.74 -0.15 7.16
N VAL A 54 8.71 0.69 7.53
CA VAL A 54 9.86 1.00 6.67
C VAL A 54 10.58 -0.29 6.25
N MET A 55 10.85 -1.18 7.22
CA MET A 55 11.50 -2.46 6.92
C MET A 55 10.65 -3.35 6.00
N ALA A 56 9.34 -3.46 6.25
CA ALA A 56 8.45 -4.26 5.42
C ALA A 56 8.39 -3.74 3.97
N GLN A 57 8.31 -2.43 3.77
CA GLN A 57 8.30 -1.83 2.44
C GLN A 57 9.64 -2.05 1.71
N LEU A 58 10.77 -1.92 2.42
CA LEU A 58 12.09 -2.27 1.87
C LEU A 58 12.16 -3.75 1.48
N MET A 59 11.61 -4.68 2.27
CA MET A 59 11.60 -6.09 1.90
C MET A 59 10.79 -6.36 0.64
N VAL A 60 9.63 -5.72 0.46
CA VAL A 60 8.82 -5.86 -0.77
C VAL A 60 9.57 -5.32 -1.98
N PHE A 61 10.19 -4.15 -1.84
CA PHE A 61 11.01 -3.55 -2.90
C PHE A 61 12.21 -4.42 -3.30
N LEU A 62 12.89 -5.02 -2.32
CA LEU A 62 14.09 -5.84 -2.55
C LEU A 62 13.85 -7.06 -3.45
N VAL A 63 12.64 -7.63 -3.47
CA VAL A 63 12.32 -8.80 -4.32
C VAL A 63 12.50 -8.45 -5.80
N SER A 64 11.95 -7.31 -6.23
CA SER A 64 12.10 -6.83 -7.61
C SER A 64 13.54 -6.40 -7.89
N PHE A 65 14.17 -5.69 -6.95
CA PHE A 65 15.56 -5.23 -7.09
C PHE A 65 16.53 -6.40 -7.32
N VAL A 66 16.47 -7.45 -6.49
CA VAL A 66 17.31 -8.65 -6.64
C VAL A 66 17.10 -9.30 -8.01
N SER A 67 15.85 -9.47 -8.44
CA SER A 67 15.53 -10.08 -9.74
C SER A 67 16.13 -9.30 -10.91
N THR A 68 16.09 -7.97 -10.85
CA THR A 68 16.71 -7.08 -11.85
C THR A 68 18.24 -7.22 -11.86
N VAL A 69 18.88 -7.30 -10.70
CA VAL A 69 20.35 -7.49 -10.59
C VAL A 69 20.78 -8.79 -11.26
N PHE A 70 20.07 -9.89 -11.02
CA PHE A 70 20.36 -11.18 -11.65
C PHE A 70 20.21 -11.11 -13.18
N CYS A 71 19.14 -10.50 -13.68
CA CYS A 71 18.94 -10.33 -15.12
C CYS A 71 19.94 -9.40 -15.80
N GLY A 72 20.47 -8.41 -15.07
CA GLY A 72 21.51 -7.51 -15.59
C GLY A 72 22.79 -8.25 -16.03
N HIS A 73 23.05 -9.43 -15.49
CA HIS A 73 24.19 -10.27 -15.86
C HIS A 73 23.94 -11.16 -17.09
N LEU A 74 22.69 -11.24 -17.60
CA LEU A 74 22.36 -12.04 -18.79
C LEU A 74 22.67 -11.29 -20.09
N GLY A 75 22.46 -9.97 -20.10
CA GLY A 75 22.68 -9.13 -21.28
C GLY A 75 21.82 -7.88 -21.27
N LYS A 76 22.16 -6.93 -22.16
CA LYS A 76 21.47 -5.63 -22.24
C LYS A 76 20.01 -5.78 -22.70
N THR A 77 19.75 -6.67 -23.66
CA THR A 77 18.42 -6.91 -24.23
C THR A 77 17.49 -7.58 -23.21
N GLU A 78 18.02 -8.56 -22.48
CA GLU A 78 17.34 -9.29 -21.41
C GLU A 78 16.96 -8.36 -20.26
N LEU A 79 17.91 -7.52 -19.82
CA LEU A 79 17.66 -6.51 -18.80
C LEU A 79 16.56 -5.53 -19.23
N ALA A 80 16.61 -5.03 -20.48
CA ALA A 80 15.60 -4.12 -21.01
C ALA A 80 14.20 -4.79 -21.06
N GLY A 81 14.12 -6.04 -21.51
CA GLY A 81 12.86 -6.80 -21.53
C GLY A 81 12.28 -7.04 -20.14
N VAL A 82 13.13 -7.36 -19.15
CA VAL A 82 12.70 -7.57 -17.76
C VAL A 82 12.25 -6.26 -17.11
N ALA A 83 13.02 -5.18 -17.26
CA ALA A 83 12.66 -3.88 -16.71
C ALA A 83 11.32 -3.39 -17.24
N LEU A 84 11.08 -3.55 -18.55
CA LEU A 84 9.83 -3.16 -19.19
C LEU A 84 8.65 -4.06 -18.77
N ALA A 85 8.87 -5.36 -18.59
CA ALA A 85 7.87 -6.25 -18.02
C ALA A 85 7.47 -5.84 -16.59
N ILE A 86 8.45 -5.54 -15.74
CA ILE A 86 8.22 -5.08 -14.36
C ILE A 86 7.43 -3.77 -14.36
N ALA A 87 7.79 -2.80 -15.21
CA ALA A 87 7.05 -1.55 -15.37
C ALA A 87 5.58 -1.80 -15.76
N VAL A 88 5.34 -2.68 -16.76
CA VAL A 88 3.98 -3.05 -17.18
C VAL A 88 3.20 -3.71 -16.04
N ILE A 89 3.80 -4.64 -15.30
CA ILE A 89 3.20 -5.29 -14.13
C ILE A 89 2.87 -4.28 -13.02
N ASN A 90 3.78 -3.34 -12.76
CA ASN A 90 3.60 -2.32 -11.73
C ASN A 90 2.45 -1.38 -12.07
N VAL A 91 2.45 -0.83 -13.29
CA VAL A 91 1.45 0.14 -13.79
C VAL A 91 0.06 -0.48 -13.88
N THR A 92 -0.04 -1.71 -14.40
CA THR A 92 -1.33 -2.32 -14.78
C THR A 92 -1.84 -3.35 -13.78
N GLY A 93 -1.05 -3.67 -12.75
CA GLY A 93 -1.40 -4.67 -11.74
C GLY A 93 -1.11 -4.17 -10.33
N ILE A 94 0.17 -4.07 -9.94
CA ILE A 94 0.57 -3.83 -8.55
C ILE A 94 0.04 -2.51 -7.99
N SER A 95 0.08 -1.43 -8.77
CA SER A 95 -0.44 -0.13 -8.35
C SER A 95 -1.96 -0.15 -8.18
N ILE A 96 -2.68 -0.90 -9.02
CA ILE A 96 -4.13 -1.06 -8.95
C ILE A 96 -4.51 -1.84 -7.68
N GLY A 97 -3.86 -2.97 -7.43
CA GLY A 97 -4.07 -3.76 -6.21
C GLY A 97 -3.76 -2.95 -4.95
N SER A 98 -2.65 -2.22 -4.96
CA SER A 98 -2.22 -1.35 -3.84
C SER A 98 -3.22 -0.23 -3.64
N GLY A 99 -3.66 0.36 -4.73
CA GLY A 99 -4.73 1.33 -4.81
C GLY A 99 -6.01 0.91 -4.13
N LEU A 100 -6.62 -0.16 -4.64
CA LEU A 100 -7.91 -0.67 -4.19
C LEU A 100 -7.85 -1.18 -2.74
N SER A 101 -6.71 -1.74 -2.32
CA SER A 101 -6.53 -2.29 -0.98
C SER A 101 -6.39 -1.17 0.06
N SER A 102 -6.02 0.05 -0.35
CA SER A 102 -5.90 1.19 0.57
C SER A 102 -7.21 1.73 1.13
N ALA A 103 -8.38 1.28 0.62
CA ALA A 103 -9.64 1.46 1.33
C ALA A 103 -9.64 0.76 2.71
N CYS A 104 -8.92 -0.36 2.84
CA CYS A 104 -8.74 -1.04 4.12
C CYS A 104 -8.00 -0.18 5.14
N ASP A 105 -7.13 0.76 4.72
CA ASP A 105 -6.46 1.68 5.65
C ASP A 105 -7.45 2.59 6.37
N THR A 106 -8.62 2.84 5.77
CA THR A 106 -9.72 3.58 6.40
C THR A 106 -10.63 2.64 7.16
N LEU A 107 -11.17 1.64 6.47
CA LEU A 107 -12.27 0.83 6.99
C LEU A 107 -11.79 -0.06 8.14
N ILE A 108 -10.64 -0.74 7.99
CA ILE A 108 -10.13 -1.62 9.04
C ILE A 108 -9.68 -0.82 10.26
N SER A 109 -8.96 0.29 10.07
CA SER A 109 -8.48 1.10 11.21
C SER A 109 -9.65 1.72 11.99
N GLN A 110 -10.63 2.32 11.31
CA GLN A 110 -11.80 2.90 11.97
C GLN A 110 -12.64 1.84 12.69
N THR A 111 -12.89 0.70 12.05
CA THR A 111 -13.67 -0.40 12.65
C THR A 111 -12.91 -1.10 13.79
N PHE A 112 -11.59 -1.23 13.70
CA PHE A 112 -10.78 -1.77 14.79
C PHE A 112 -10.73 -0.80 15.98
N GLY A 113 -10.56 0.50 15.70
CA GLY A 113 -10.59 1.57 16.70
C GLY A 113 -11.92 1.65 17.45
N SER A 114 -13.04 1.42 16.77
CA SER A 114 -14.38 1.39 17.38
C SER A 114 -14.67 0.15 18.23
N ARG A 115 -13.77 -0.83 18.26
CA ARG A 115 -13.93 -2.15 18.91
C ARG A 115 -14.94 -3.09 18.26
N ASN A 116 -15.46 -2.78 17.07
CA ASN A 116 -16.27 -3.72 16.30
C ASN A 116 -15.39 -4.75 15.57
N LEU A 117 -14.73 -5.62 16.34
CA LEU A 117 -13.63 -6.45 15.86
C LEU A 117 -14.05 -7.46 14.78
N LEU A 118 -15.23 -8.08 14.89
CA LEU A 118 -15.69 -9.06 13.90
C LEU A 118 -15.99 -8.43 12.53
N LYS A 119 -16.43 -7.17 12.51
CA LYS A 119 -16.67 -6.44 11.26
C LYS A 119 -15.39 -6.20 10.47
N VAL A 120 -14.22 -6.17 11.14
CA VAL A 120 -12.92 -6.13 10.45
C VAL A 120 -12.77 -7.33 9.50
N GLY A 121 -13.17 -8.53 9.93
CA GLY A 121 -13.13 -9.74 9.11
C GLY A 121 -14.08 -9.66 7.90
N VAL A 122 -15.28 -9.13 8.08
CA VAL A 122 -16.25 -8.91 6.99
C VAL A 122 -15.69 -7.94 5.94
N ILE A 123 -15.06 -6.84 6.38
CA ILE A 123 -14.39 -5.89 5.49
C ILE A 123 -13.27 -6.57 4.70
N LEU A 124 -12.46 -7.41 5.36
CA LEU A 124 -11.39 -8.16 4.70
C LEU A 124 -11.94 -9.13 3.64
N GLN A 125 -13.01 -9.86 3.94
CA GLN A 125 -13.68 -10.77 2.99
C GLN A 125 -14.16 -10.03 1.75
N ARG A 126 -14.84 -8.91 1.95
CA ARG A 126 -15.32 -8.05 0.86
C ARG A 126 -14.17 -7.53 0.01
N ALA A 127 -13.08 -7.09 0.66
CA ALA A 127 -11.88 -6.62 -0.02
C ALA A 127 -11.24 -7.73 -0.87
N ILE A 128 -11.18 -8.97 -0.36
CA ILE A 128 -10.68 -10.14 -1.10
C ILE A 128 -11.46 -10.33 -2.40
N LEU A 129 -12.80 -10.36 -2.33
CA LEU A 129 -13.64 -10.55 -3.51
C LEU A 129 -13.45 -9.44 -4.55
N ILE A 130 -13.45 -8.18 -4.11
CA ILE A 130 -13.26 -7.02 -5.00
C ILE A 130 -11.87 -7.05 -5.66
N GLN A 131 -10.82 -7.40 -4.91
CA GLN A 131 -9.46 -7.49 -5.43
C GLN A 131 -9.30 -8.62 -6.46
N LEU A 132 -9.86 -9.80 -6.18
CA LEU A 132 -9.83 -10.92 -7.12
C LEU A 132 -10.58 -10.57 -8.42
N LEU A 133 -11.71 -9.86 -8.33
CA LEU A 133 -12.41 -9.35 -9.51
C LEU A 133 -11.58 -8.31 -10.28
N ALA A 134 -10.84 -7.45 -9.58
CA ALA A 134 -9.95 -6.47 -10.20
C ALA A 134 -8.77 -7.11 -10.96
N CYS A 135 -8.44 -8.38 -10.69
CA CYS A 135 -7.40 -9.09 -11.45
C CYS A 135 -7.81 -9.32 -12.92
N PHE A 136 -9.11 -9.49 -13.23
CA PHE A 136 -9.58 -9.73 -14.61
C PHE A 136 -9.22 -8.60 -15.60
N PRO A 137 -9.55 -7.31 -15.34
CA PRO A 137 -9.14 -6.23 -16.23
C PRO A 137 -7.61 -6.07 -16.27
N CYS A 138 -6.89 -6.34 -15.17
CA CYS A 138 -5.42 -6.32 -15.17
C CYS A 138 -4.86 -7.40 -16.14
N TRP A 139 -5.34 -8.64 -16.03
CA TRP A 139 -4.93 -9.73 -16.92
C TRP A 139 -5.28 -9.45 -18.39
N ALA A 140 -6.41 -8.82 -18.68
CA ALA A 140 -6.77 -8.43 -20.04
C ALA A 140 -5.70 -7.52 -20.68
N ILE A 141 -5.09 -6.62 -19.89
CA ILE A 141 -3.97 -5.78 -20.37
C ILE A 141 -2.68 -6.61 -20.45
N LEU A 142 -2.34 -7.37 -19.42
CA LEU A 142 -1.09 -8.14 -19.33
C LEU A 142 -0.94 -9.18 -20.45
N ILE A 143 -2.03 -9.82 -20.88
CA ILE A 143 -2.03 -10.77 -22.02
C ILE A 143 -1.60 -10.10 -23.33
N ASN A 144 -1.83 -8.79 -23.45
CA ASN A 144 -1.54 -7.98 -24.63
C ASN A 144 -0.25 -7.15 -24.52
N THR A 145 0.65 -7.51 -23.60
CA THR A 145 1.90 -6.76 -23.36
C THR A 145 2.74 -6.59 -24.64
N GLU A 146 3.05 -7.65 -25.38
CA GLU A 146 3.87 -7.57 -26.60
C GLU A 146 3.23 -6.68 -27.68
N PRO A 147 1.94 -6.87 -28.07
CA PRO A 147 1.27 -5.95 -28.99
C PRO A 147 1.29 -4.49 -28.55
N ILE A 148 1.08 -4.22 -27.25
CA ILE A 148 1.12 -2.86 -26.69
C ILE A 148 2.52 -2.27 -26.83
N LEU A 149 3.56 -3.03 -26.47
CA LEU A 149 4.95 -2.59 -26.54
C LEU A 149 5.41 -2.35 -27.98
N LEU A 150 4.99 -3.20 -28.92
CA LEU A 150 5.24 -2.98 -30.34
C LEU A 150 4.53 -1.73 -30.88
N ALA A 151 3.30 -1.47 -30.43
CA ALA A 151 2.55 -0.27 -30.80
C ALA A 151 3.24 1.03 -30.34
N VAL A 152 3.91 1.01 -29.20
CA VAL A 152 4.75 2.13 -28.72
C VAL A 152 6.20 2.08 -29.25
N LYS A 153 6.44 1.29 -30.31
CA LYS A 153 7.69 1.20 -31.07
C LYS A 153 8.89 0.62 -30.31
N GLN A 154 8.65 -0.26 -29.34
CA GLN A 154 9.74 -1.06 -28.74
C GLN A 154 10.26 -2.10 -29.73
N SER A 155 11.52 -2.52 -29.56
CA SER A 155 12.10 -3.55 -30.42
C SER A 155 11.33 -4.88 -30.27
N PRO A 156 11.15 -5.67 -31.36
CA PRO A 156 10.43 -6.94 -31.30
C PRO A 156 10.97 -7.90 -30.24
N GLU A 157 12.29 -7.96 -30.08
CA GLU A 157 12.90 -8.88 -29.12
C GLU A 157 12.65 -8.45 -27.66
N VAL A 158 12.77 -7.16 -27.35
CA VAL A 158 12.45 -6.64 -26.01
C VAL A 158 10.96 -6.84 -25.68
N ALA A 159 10.07 -6.58 -26.64
CA ALA A 159 8.63 -6.79 -26.47
C ALA A 159 8.30 -8.27 -26.21
N ARG A 160 8.91 -9.19 -26.97
CA ARG A 160 8.76 -10.65 -26.81
C ARG A 160 9.25 -11.12 -25.43
N LEU A 161 10.44 -10.70 -25.02
CA LEU A 161 10.99 -11.03 -23.69
C LEU A 161 10.12 -10.49 -22.57
N SER A 162 9.61 -9.26 -22.73
CA SER A 162 8.71 -8.66 -21.75
C SER A 162 7.43 -9.49 -21.60
N GLN A 163 6.84 -9.92 -22.72
CA GLN A 163 5.63 -10.73 -22.72
C GLN A 163 5.81 -12.11 -22.10
N ILE A 164 6.98 -12.75 -22.30
CA ILE A 164 7.33 -14.01 -21.65
C ILE A 164 7.35 -13.82 -20.13
N TYR A 165 8.04 -12.78 -19.66
CA TYR A 165 8.13 -12.47 -18.25
C TYR A 165 6.74 -12.21 -17.64
N VAL A 166 5.95 -11.35 -18.29
CA VAL A 166 4.58 -11.02 -17.85
C VAL A 166 3.68 -12.25 -17.79
N LYS A 167 3.68 -13.12 -18.82
CA LYS A 167 2.86 -14.35 -18.83
C LYS A 167 3.20 -15.28 -17.67
N ILE A 168 4.48 -15.40 -17.32
CA ILE A 168 4.93 -16.21 -16.18
C ILE A 168 4.52 -15.57 -14.85
N PHE A 169 4.48 -14.23 -14.78
CA PHE A 169 4.06 -13.51 -13.57
C PHE A 169 2.54 -13.52 -13.34
N MET A 170 1.72 -13.61 -14.40
CA MET A 170 0.25 -13.50 -14.31
C MET A 170 -0.40 -14.34 -13.18
N PRO A 171 -0.01 -15.61 -12.92
CA PRO A 171 -0.58 -16.40 -11.83
C PRO A 171 -0.28 -15.86 -10.42
N ALA A 172 0.79 -15.09 -10.26
CA ALA A 172 1.14 -14.46 -8.97
C ALA A 172 0.37 -13.16 -8.71
N LEU A 173 -0.32 -12.59 -9.71
CA LEU A 173 -1.04 -11.32 -9.52
C LEU A 173 -2.13 -11.41 -8.45
N PRO A 174 -3.03 -12.42 -8.44
CA PRO A 174 -4.00 -12.57 -7.36
C PRO A 174 -3.34 -12.74 -5.99
N ALA A 175 -2.29 -13.56 -5.90
CA ALA A 175 -1.58 -13.75 -4.63
C ALA A 175 -0.93 -12.46 -4.13
N THR A 176 -0.41 -11.63 -5.03
CA THR A 176 0.14 -10.33 -4.68
C THR A 176 -0.95 -9.40 -4.11
N PHE A 177 -2.16 -9.43 -4.67
CA PHE A 177 -3.28 -8.64 -4.15
C PHE A 177 -3.72 -9.14 -2.77
N ILE A 178 -3.78 -10.47 -2.58
CA ILE A 178 -4.09 -11.08 -1.29
C ILE A 178 -3.03 -10.73 -0.23
N TYR A 179 -1.74 -10.83 -0.56
CA TYR A 179 -0.65 -10.43 0.34
C TYR A 179 -0.79 -8.97 0.78
N GLN A 180 -1.13 -8.06 -0.14
CA GLN A 180 -1.35 -6.65 0.21
C GLN A 180 -2.54 -6.47 1.17
N LEU A 181 -3.61 -7.23 1.00
CA LEU A 181 -4.74 -7.21 1.93
C LEU A 181 -4.36 -7.76 3.31
N GLU A 182 -3.66 -8.89 3.37
CA GLU A 182 -3.16 -9.48 4.61
C GLU A 182 -2.23 -8.51 5.36
N ALA A 183 -1.31 -7.88 4.64
CA ALA A 183 -0.39 -6.90 5.18
C ALA A 183 -1.14 -5.70 5.77
N ARG A 184 -2.15 -5.18 5.07
CA ARG A 184 -2.99 -4.07 5.55
C ARG A 184 -3.89 -4.47 6.70
N TYR A 185 -4.45 -5.67 6.66
CA TYR A 185 -5.28 -6.21 7.74
C TYR A 185 -4.50 -6.24 9.06
N LEU A 186 -3.26 -6.74 9.04
CA LEU A 186 -2.40 -6.74 10.23
C LEU A 186 -1.92 -5.33 10.60
N GLN A 187 -1.48 -4.55 9.62
CA GLN A 187 -0.93 -3.20 9.83
C GLN A 187 -1.93 -2.27 10.50
N ASN A 188 -3.19 -2.29 10.07
CA ASN A 188 -4.24 -1.43 10.65
C ASN A 188 -4.66 -1.87 12.07
N GLN A 189 -4.26 -3.08 12.51
CA GLN A 189 -4.37 -3.56 13.89
C GLN A 189 -3.10 -3.29 14.72
N GLY A 190 -2.08 -2.64 14.12
CA GLY A 190 -0.80 -2.37 14.77
C GLY A 190 0.19 -3.56 14.74
N ILE A 191 -0.05 -4.56 13.90
CA ILE A 191 0.77 -5.77 13.80
C ILE A 191 1.56 -5.74 12.47
N ILE A 192 2.87 -5.50 12.53
CA ILE A 192 3.68 -5.25 11.31
C ILE A 192 4.92 -6.16 11.20
N TRP A 193 5.42 -6.69 12.32
CA TRP A 193 6.56 -7.61 12.31
C TRP A 193 6.38 -8.86 11.44
N PRO A 194 5.18 -9.47 11.32
CA PRO A 194 4.98 -10.61 10.42
C PRO A 194 5.42 -10.30 8.98
N GLN A 195 5.07 -9.12 8.45
CA GLN A 195 5.42 -8.68 7.10
C GLN A 195 6.94 -8.56 6.91
N VAL A 196 7.66 -8.09 7.94
CA VAL A 196 9.13 -8.02 7.92
C VAL A 196 9.73 -9.42 7.87
N ILE A 197 9.26 -10.34 8.73
CA ILE A 197 9.78 -11.70 8.82
C ILE A 197 9.54 -12.45 7.51
N THR A 198 8.31 -12.43 6.98
CA THR A 198 7.98 -13.08 5.71
C THR A 198 8.73 -12.43 4.55
N GLY A 199 8.93 -11.12 4.58
CA GLY A 199 9.72 -10.37 3.61
C GLY A 199 11.19 -10.81 3.56
N VAL A 200 11.83 -10.99 4.72
CA VAL A 200 13.22 -11.50 4.79
C VAL A 200 13.31 -12.90 4.21
N VAL A 201 12.42 -13.80 4.61
CA VAL A 201 12.41 -15.19 4.11
C VAL A 201 12.18 -15.24 2.60
N ALA A 202 11.23 -14.45 2.09
CA ALA A 202 10.93 -14.38 0.66
C ALA A 202 12.12 -13.84 -0.15
N ASN A 203 12.86 -12.85 0.37
CA ASN A 203 14.04 -12.34 -0.32
C ASN A 203 15.19 -13.37 -0.39
N LEU A 204 15.41 -14.12 0.69
CA LEU A 204 16.39 -15.21 0.70
C LEU A 204 16.01 -16.31 -0.30
N LEU A 205 14.73 -16.68 -0.32
CA LEU A 205 14.19 -17.61 -1.29
C LEU A 205 14.34 -17.08 -2.71
N ASN A 206 14.02 -15.80 -2.95
CA ASN A 206 14.13 -15.15 -4.24
C ASN A 206 15.56 -15.19 -4.80
N ALA A 207 16.55 -14.85 -3.97
CA ALA A 207 17.96 -14.88 -4.36
C ALA A 207 18.42 -16.31 -4.69
N LEU A 208 18.02 -17.29 -3.88
CA LEU A 208 18.34 -18.70 -4.11
C LEU A 208 17.71 -19.22 -5.40
N ILE A 209 16.41 -18.96 -5.63
CA ILE A 209 15.71 -19.42 -6.83
C ILE A 209 16.30 -18.74 -8.07
N ASN A 210 16.57 -17.43 -8.03
CA ASN A 210 17.23 -16.73 -9.13
C ASN A 210 18.58 -17.39 -9.47
N TYR A 211 19.41 -17.66 -8.46
CA TYR A 211 20.70 -18.31 -8.68
C TYR A 211 20.55 -19.68 -9.36
N ILE A 212 19.65 -20.54 -8.84
CA ILE A 212 19.42 -21.87 -9.40
C ILE A 212 18.87 -21.76 -10.83
N PHE A 213 17.86 -20.93 -11.05
CA PHE A 213 17.15 -20.89 -12.34
C PHE A 213 17.98 -20.27 -13.44
N LEU A 214 18.80 -19.25 -13.14
CA LEU A 214 19.63 -18.60 -14.14
C LEU A 214 20.94 -19.34 -14.36
N TYR A 215 21.66 -19.73 -13.31
CA TYR A 215 23.02 -20.26 -13.46
C TYR A 215 23.10 -21.78 -13.49
N VAL A 216 22.23 -22.49 -12.76
CA VAL A 216 22.25 -23.96 -12.74
C VAL A 216 21.38 -24.54 -13.85
N LEU A 217 20.19 -23.98 -14.05
CA LEU A 217 19.22 -24.47 -15.04
C LEU A 217 19.26 -23.73 -16.38
N GLY A 218 19.93 -22.57 -16.46
CA GLY A 218 20.08 -21.83 -17.72
C GLY A 218 18.77 -21.27 -18.29
N LEU A 219 17.76 -20.99 -17.46
CA LEU A 219 16.42 -20.58 -17.90
C LEU A 219 16.32 -19.09 -18.31
N GLY A 220 17.40 -18.32 -18.18
CA GLY A 220 17.48 -16.92 -18.58
C GLY A 220 16.36 -16.04 -17.99
N VAL A 221 15.75 -15.20 -18.84
CA VAL A 221 14.66 -14.27 -18.46
C VAL A 221 13.45 -15.02 -17.88
N ALA A 222 13.08 -16.16 -18.44
CA ALA A 222 11.98 -16.97 -17.94
C ALA A 222 12.26 -17.50 -16.52
N GLY A 223 13.53 -17.83 -16.23
CA GLY A 223 13.97 -18.22 -14.89
C GLY A 223 13.74 -17.12 -13.85
N SER A 224 14.13 -15.88 -14.16
CA SER A 224 13.91 -14.74 -13.26
C SER A 224 12.42 -14.43 -13.07
N ALA A 225 11.63 -14.56 -14.15
CA ALA A 225 10.18 -14.41 -14.07
C ALA A 225 9.58 -15.43 -13.08
N TRP A 226 9.97 -16.70 -13.17
CA TRP A 226 9.51 -17.72 -12.22
C TRP A 226 10.01 -17.48 -10.80
N ALA A 227 11.25 -17.01 -10.63
CA ALA A 227 11.78 -16.67 -9.31
C ALA A 227 10.92 -15.59 -8.63
N ASN A 228 10.56 -14.55 -9.38
CA ASN A 228 9.65 -13.52 -8.89
C ASN A 228 8.24 -14.07 -8.63
N THR A 229 7.66 -14.83 -9.55
CA THR A 229 6.33 -15.47 -9.38
C THR A 229 6.27 -16.31 -8.09
N ILE A 230 7.26 -17.17 -7.87
CA ILE A 230 7.34 -18.03 -6.68
C ILE A 230 7.53 -17.18 -5.42
N SER A 231 8.34 -16.12 -5.49
CA SER A 231 8.56 -15.22 -4.36
C SER A 231 7.27 -14.52 -3.93
N GLN A 232 6.48 -14.00 -4.88
CA GLN A 232 5.19 -13.35 -4.57
C GLN A 232 4.15 -14.34 -4.02
N LEU A 233 4.07 -15.55 -4.61
CA LEU A 233 3.23 -16.62 -4.07
C LEU A 233 3.66 -16.98 -2.65
N SER A 234 4.96 -17.10 -2.40
CA SER A 234 5.50 -17.42 -1.09
C SER A 234 5.19 -16.35 -0.05
N LEU A 235 5.24 -15.06 -0.42
CA LEU A 235 4.89 -13.96 0.48
C LEU A 235 3.46 -14.09 0.99
N ALA A 236 2.49 -14.30 0.08
CA ALA A 236 1.09 -14.49 0.44
C ALA A 236 0.91 -15.73 1.32
N VAL A 237 1.43 -16.89 0.89
CA VAL A 237 1.26 -18.14 1.63
C VAL A 237 1.91 -18.09 3.02
N MET A 238 3.11 -17.52 3.14
CA MET A 238 3.81 -17.42 4.42
C MET A 238 3.11 -16.46 5.37
N LEU A 239 2.62 -15.31 4.88
CA LEU A 239 1.93 -14.34 5.73
C LEU A 239 0.58 -14.88 6.20
N TYR A 240 -0.20 -15.48 5.30
CA TYR A 240 -1.40 -16.24 5.66
C TYR A 240 -1.11 -17.29 6.73
N SER A 241 -0.12 -18.16 6.50
CA SER A 241 0.24 -19.23 7.43
C SER A 241 0.65 -18.68 8.79
N TYR A 242 1.36 -17.55 8.82
CA TYR A 242 1.73 -16.86 10.06
C TYR A 242 0.50 -16.37 10.82
N ILE A 243 -0.47 -15.75 10.13
CA ILE A 243 -1.74 -15.26 10.70
C ILE A 243 -2.52 -16.40 11.36
N ILE A 244 -2.60 -17.56 10.70
CA ILE A 244 -3.30 -18.74 11.21
C ILE A 244 -2.54 -19.33 12.40
N TRP A 245 -1.25 -19.62 12.23
CA TRP A 245 -0.42 -20.27 13.26
C TRP A 245 -0.34 -19.48 14.56
N LYS A 246 -0.18 -18.15 14.49
CA LYS A 246 -0.17 -17.28 15.68
C LYS A 246 -1.57 -16.94 16.20
N GLY A 247 -2.63 -17.38 15.51
CA GLY A 247 -4.02 -17.10 15.91
C GLY A 247 -4.37 -15.62 15.89
N LEU A 248 -3.70 -14.80 15.07
CA LEU A 248 -3.91 -13.34 15.01
C LEU A 248 -5.31 -12.97 14.53
N HIS A 249 -5.95 -13.88 13.78
CA HIS A 249 -7.29 -13.72 13.23
C HIS A 249 -8.40 -13.98 14.24
N LYS A 250 -8.13 -14.66 15.37
CA LYS A 250 -9.17 -15.20 16.27
C LYS A 250 -10.13 -14.15 16.81
N ALA A 251 -9.66 -12.92 17.04
CA ALA A 251 -10.48 -11.85 17.60
C ALA A 251 -11.29 -11.09 16.53
N THR A 252 -10.88 -11.16 15.26
CA THR A 252 -11.40 -10.29 14.20
C THR A 252 -11.98 -11.05 13.00
N TRP A 253 -11.85 -12.37 12.96
CA TRP A 253 -12.35 -13.23 11.88
C TRP A 253 -13.06 -14.46 12.44
N ALA A 254 -14.38 -14.52 12.23
CA ALA A 254 -15.22 -15.65 12.64
C ALA A 254 -15.49 -16.68 11.51
N GLY A 255 -14.83 -16.55 10.36
CA GLY A 255 -15.15 -17.31 9.15
C GLY A 255 -15.86 -16.47 8.10
N TRP A 256 -16.08 -17.05 6.91
CA TRP A 256 -16.81 -16.40 5.83
C TRP A 256 -18.26 -16.11 6.23
N SER A 257 -18.71 -14.89 5.97
CA SER A 257 -20.08 -14.42 6.17
C SER A 257 -20.66 -13.92 4.84
N TRP A 258 -21.97 -14.08 4.66
CA TRP A 258 -22.67 -13.52 3.49
C TRP A 258 -22.70 -11.98 3.50
N GLU A 259 -22.47 -11.34 4.65
CA GLU A 259 -22.28 -9.89 4.76
C GLU A 259 -21.13 -9.34 3.89
N CYS A 260 -20.20 -10.22 3.46
CA CYS A 260 -19.15 -9.82 2.52
C CYS A 260 -19.70 -9.42 1.14
N LEU A 261 -20.93 -9.83 0.79
CA LEU A 261 -21.62 -9.47 -0.45
C LEU A 261 -22.49 -8.20 -0.33
N GLU A 262 -22.67 -7.68 0.88
CA GLU A 262 -23.45 -6.47 1.16
C GLU A 262 -22.54 -5.23 1.17
N ASP A 263 -23.11 -4.02 1.06
CA ASP A 263 -22.39 -2.73 1.17
C ASP A 263 -21.11 -2.58 0.33
N TRP A 264 -21.10 -3.15 -0.87
CA TRP A 264 -19.99 -2.96 -1.82
C TRP A 264 -19.82 -1.49 -2.21
N ASP A 265 -20.90 -0.71 -2.26
CA ASP A 265 -20.86 0.71 -2.59
C ASP A 265 -19.91 1.46 -1.63
N THR A 266 -20.06 1.28 -0.31
CA THR A 266 -19.20 1.92 0.70
C THR A 266 -17.72 1.60 0.50
N TYR A 267 -17.39 0.35 0.18
CA TYR A 267 -16.01 -0.05 -0.08
C TYR A 267 -15.49 0.57 -1.37
N VAL A 268 -16.22 0.41 -2.48
CA VAL A 268 -15.82 0.87 -3.82
C VAL A 268 -15.70 2.39 -3.89
N HIS A 269 -16.56 3.12 -3.18
CA HIS A 269 -16.56 4.57 -3.08
C HIS A 269 -15.29 5.14 -2.41
N LEU A 270 -14.62 4.33 -1.58
CA LEU A 270 -13.31 4.62 -1.00
C LEU A 270 -12.18 4.05 -1.86
N ALA A 271 -12.33 2.82 -2.36
CA ALA A 271 -11.30 2.08 -3.08
C ALA A 271 -10.94 2.72 -4.42
N ILE A 272 -11.93 3.11 -5.25
CA ILE A 272 -11.65 3.71 -6.56
C ILE A 272 -10.89 5.04 -6.44
N PRO A 273 -11.31 6.01 -5.61
CA PRO A 273 -10.52 7.23 -5.42
C PRO A 273 -9.13 6.95 -4.88
N SER A 274 -8.98 6.00 -3.96
CA SER A 274 -7.67 5.67 -3.40
C SER A 274 -6.76 5.02 -4.44
N MET A 275 -7.32 4.18 -5.32
CA MET A 275 -6.64 3.60 -6.47
C MET A 275 -6.18 4.68 -7.43
N ILE A 276 -7.06 5.58 -7.82
CA ILE A 276 -6.72 6.71 -8.69
C ILE A 276 -5.59 7.54 -8.08
N MET A 277 -5.66 7.83 -6.77
CA MET A 277 -4.67 8.63 -6.08
C MET A 277 -3.27 8.00 -6.15
N LEU A 278 -3.15 6.70 -5.88
CA LEU A 278 -1.88 5.96 -5.94
C LEU A 278 -1.40 5.74 -7.38
N CYS A 279 -2.29 5.30 -8.28
CA CYS A 279 -1.95 5.06 -9.68
C CYS A 279 -1.47 6.33 -10.38
N ALA A 280 -2.16 7.46 -10.20
CA ALA A 280 -1.80 8.73 -10.83
C ALA A 280 -0.37 9.16 -10.50
N GLU A 281 0.05 8.96 -9.25
CA GLU A 281 1.41 9.24 -8.79
C GLU A 281 2.41 8.27 -9.45
N TRP A 282 2.19 6.97 -9.30
CA TRP A 282 3.11 5.94 -9.81
C TRP A 282 3.29 6.00 -11.33
N TRP A 283 2.18 6.12 -12.06
CA TRP A 283 2.18 6.17 -13.52
C TRP A 283 2.95 7.38 -14.05
N THR A 284 2.94 8.51 -13.34
CA THR A 284 3.70 9.69 -13.76
C THR A 284 5.21 9.41 -13.74
N TYR A 285 5.72 8.69 -12.74
CA TYR A 285 7.13 8.29 -12.69
C TYR A 285 7.50 7.33 -13.83
N GLU A 286 6.64 6.36 -14.12
CA GLU A 286 6.85 5.36 -15.19
C GLU A 286 6.82 6.00 -16.58
N ILE A 287 5.86 6.90 -16.83
CA ILE A 287 5.81 7.70 -18.06
C ILE A 287 7.06 8.57 -18.17
N GLY A 288 7.53 9.15 -17.06
CA GLY A 288 8.77 9.90 -17.00
C GLY A 288 10.00 9.11 -17.47
N GLY A 289 10.11 7.86 -17.05
CA GLY A 289 11.14 6.92 -17.52
C GLY A 289 11.07 6.70 -19.03
N PHE A 290 9.87 6.44 -19.56
CA PHE A 290 9.66 6.27 -21.00
C PHE A 290 10.07 7.52 -21.79
N LEU A 291 9.66 8.71 -21.34
CA LEU A 291 10.01 9.97 -21.99
C LEU A 291 11.51 10.27 -21.94
N ALA A 292 12.20 9.91 -20.86
CA ALA A 292 13.66 10.06 -20.76
C ALA A 292 14.38 9.25 -21.84
N GLY A 293 13.88 8.04 -22.13
CA GLY A 293 14.38 7.18 -23.21
C GLY A 293 14.23 7.76 -24.62
N LEU A 294 13.28 8.68 -24.84
CA LEU A 294 13.15 9.38 -26.12
C LEU A 294 14.20 10.47 -26.34
N ILE A 295 14.88 10.92 -25.28
CA ILE A 295 15.89 11.98 -25.36
C ILE A 295 17.27 11.39 -25.62
N SER A 296 17.75 10.53 -24.73
CA SER A 296 19.05 9.86 -24.87
C SER A 296 19.20 8.71 -23.88
N GLU A 297 20.15 7.82 -24.14
CA GLU A 297 20.55 6.75 -23.21
C GLU A 297 21.04 7.31 -21.86
N VAL A 298 21.72 8.46 -21.86
CA VAL A 298 22.23 9.12 -20.65
C VAL A 298 21.08 9.62 -19.77
N GLU A 299 20.08 10.26 -20.37
CA GLU A 299 18.91 10.76 -19.64
C GLU A 299 18.07 9.60 -19.08
N LEU A 300 17.90 8.52 -19.84
CA LEU A 300 17.22 7.31 -19.37
C LEU A 300 17.97 6.66 -18.20
N GLY A 301 19.28 6.45 -18.34
CA GLY A 301 20.11 5.86 -17.30
C GLY A 301 20.10 6.71 -16.01
N ALA A 302 20.18 8.03 -16.15
CA ALA A 302 20.08 8.94 -15.01
C ALA A 302 18.68 8.89 -14.36
N GLN A 303 17.60 8.86 -15.15
CA GLN A 303 16.25 8.74 -14.61
C GLN A 303 16.05 7.44 -13.82
N SER A 304 16.55 6.31 -14.32
CA SER A 304 16.47 5.03 -13.60
C SER A 304 17.20 5.10 -12.27
N VAL A 305 18.43 5.62 -12.23
CA VAL A 305 19.20 5.74 -10.97
C VAL A 305 18.52 6.68 -9.98
N VAL A 306 18.06 7.85 -10.44
CA VAL A 306 17.36 8.81 -9.58
C VAL A 306 16.05 8.23 -9.06
N TYR A 307 15.28 7.52 -9.91
CA TYR A 307 14.02 6.90 -9.51
C TYR A 307 14.22 5.84 -8.42
N GLU A 308 15.22 4.97 -8.55
CA GLU A 308 15.53 3.96 -7.52
C GLU A 308 15.98 4.60 -6.20
N LEU A 309 16.83 5.62 -6.27
CA LEU A 309 17.24 6.38 -5.09
C LEU A 309 16.07 7.10 -4.41
N ALA A 310 15.16 7.68 -5.21
CA ALA A 310 13.94 8.32 -4.73
C ALA A 310 13.04 7.30 -4.02
N ASN A 311 12.82 6.12 -4.59
CA ASN A 311 12.03 5.06 -3.97
C ASN A 311 12.60 4.64 -2.61
N ILE A 312 13.91 4.40 -2.52
CA ILE A 312 14.57 4.04 -1.25
C ILE A 312 14.39 5.15 -0.21
N CYS A 313 14.60 6.42 -0.60
CA CYS A 313 14.44 7.55 0.30
C CYS A 313 12.99 7.72 0.76
N TYR A 314 12.02 7.47 -0.11
CA TYR A 314 10.59 7.62 0.16
C TYR A 314 10.07 6.59 1.17
N MET A 315 10.67 5.40 1.29
CA MET A 315 10.21 4.36 2.23
C MET A 315 10.24 4.83 3.70
N PHE A 316 11.19 5.69 4.06
CA PHE A 316 11.35 6.19 5.42
C PHE A 316 10.19 7.11 5.87
N PRO A 317 9.89 8.22 5.17
CA PRO A 317 8.72 9.04 5.50
C PRO A 317 7.40 8.31 5.22
N LEU A 318 7.36 7.37 4.26
CA LEU A 318 6.20 6.53 4.04
C LEU A 318 5.84 5.71 5.28
N GLY A 319 6.83 5.18 6.01
CA GLY A 319 6.60 4.46 7.26
C GLY A 319 5.84 5.28 8.31
N PHE A 320 6.22 6.54 8.50
CA PHE A 320 5.50 7.47 9.39
C PHE A 320 4.14 7.89 8.83
N SER A 321 4.03 8.01 7.51
CA SER A 321 2.77 8.34 6.83
C SER A 321 1.72 7.24 7.03
N VAL A 322 2.13 5.98 6.87
CA VAL A 322 1.31 4.80 7.12
C VAL A 322 0.94 4.68 8.60
N ALA A 323 1.92 4.81 9.51
CA ALA A 323 1.65 4.81 10.95
C ALA A 323 0.64 5.90 11.34
N GLY A 324 0.78 7.10 10.76
CA GLY A 324 -0.18 8.20 10.93
C GLY A 324 -1.58 7.85 10.45
N SER A 325 -1.72 7.22 9.27
CA SER A 325 -3.00 6.74 8.76
C SER A 325 -3.70 5.80 9.73
N VAL A 326 -2.96 4.79 10.23
CA VAL A 326 -3.47 3.80 11.20
C VAL A 326 -3.92 4.48 12.50
N ARG A 327 -3.08 5.34 13.07
CA ARG A 327 -3.35 6.03 14.34
C ARG A 327 -4.55 6.98 14.23
N VAL A 328 -4.62 7.75 13.15
CA VAL A 328 -5.75 8.66 12.87
C VAL A 328 -7.04 7.86 12.68
N GLY A 329 -7.03 6.81 11.86
CA GLY A 329 -8.20 5.98 11.63
C GLY A 329 -8.70 5.31 12.91
N ASN A 330 -7.80 4.71 13.69
CA ASN A 330 -8.14 4.09 14.98
C ASN A 330 -8.74 5.09 15.97
N ALA A 331 -8.16 6.30 16.07
CA ALA A 331 -8.65 7.33 16.98
C ALA A 331 -10.03 7.87 16.55
N LEU A 332 -10.24 8.11 15.26
CA LEU A 332 -11.54 8.52 14.72
C LEU A 332 -12.61 7.45 14.96
N GLY A 333 -12.28 6.18 14.72
CA GLY A 333 -13.17 5.04 15.00
C GLY A 333 -13.55 4.92 16.47
N ALA A 334 -12.60 5.20 17.38
CA ALA A 334 -12.82 5.20 18.82
C ALA A 334 -13.63 6.41 19.33
N GLY A 335 -13.95 7.39 18.47
CA GLY A 335 -14.59 8.64 18.88
C GLY A 335 -13.63 9.70 19.44
N ASP A 336 -12.32 9.41 19.50
CA ASP A 336 -11.31 10.30 20.09
C ASP A 336 -10.77 11.29 19.05
N THR A 337 -11.49 12.40 18.92
CA THR A 337 -11.19 13.44 17.94
C THR A 337 -9.88 14.17 18.22
N GLU A 338 -9.51 14.35 19.50
CA GLU A 338 -8.28 15.08 19.85
C GLU A 338 -7.04 14.21 19.66
N GLN A 339 -7.13 12.92 19.99
CA GLN A 339 -6.07 11.96 19.66
C GLN A 339 -5.86 11.84 18.15
N ALA A 340 -6.94 11.86 17.34
CA ALA A 340 -6.81 11.85 15.88
C ALA A 340 -6.03 13.08 15.36
N LYS A 341 -6.33 14.28 15.88
CA LYS A 341 -5.59 15.51 15.52
C LYS A 341 -4.13 15.45 15.96
N LEU A 342 -3.87 14.94 17.17
CA LEU A 342 -2.51 14.81 17.69
C LEU A 342 -1.69 13.86 16.80
N SER A 343 -2.24 12.68 16.50
CA SER A 343 -1.62 11.66 15.65
C SER A 343 -1.31 12.22 14.25
N ALA A 344 -2.25 12.95 13.64
CA ALA A 344 -2.05 13.59 12.35
C ALA A 344 -0.90 14.60 12.35
N LYS A 345 -0.84 15.49 13.36
CA LYS A 345 0.22 16.49 13.48
C LYS A 345 1.59 15.84 13.67
N LEU A 346 1.67 14.82 14.54
CA LEU A 346 2.94 14.16 14.85
C LEU A 346 3.43 13.26 13.72
N ALA A 347 2.53 12.60 13.00
CA ALA A 347 2.89 11.84 11.81
C ALA A 347 3.53 12.75 10.74
N MET A 348 2.93 13.91 10.45
CA MET A 348 3.52 14.90 9.53
C MET A 348 4.86 15.43 10.03
N PHE A 349 4.96 15.75 11.32
CA PHE A 349 6.21 16.24 11.91
C PHE A 349 7.33 15.21 11.83
N CYS A 350 7.07 13.96 12.19
CA CYS A 350 8.05 12.88 12.14
C CYS A 350 8.47 12.55 10.69
N ALA A 351 7.51 12.45 9.77
CA ALA A 351 7.80 12.24 8.35
C ALA A 351 8.67 13.36 7.78
N GLY A 352 8.32 14.63 8.04
CA GLY A 352 9.12 15.78 7.62
C GLY A 352 10.52 15.80 8.25
N SER A 353 10.64 15.48 9.54
CA SER A 353 11.92 15.46 10.25
C SER A 353 12.88 14.42 9.67
N VAL A 354 12.38 13.20 9.43
CA VAL A 354 13.18 12.13 8.80
C VAL A 354 13.58 12.50 7.38
N SER A 355 12.67 13.12 6.62
CA SER A 355 13.00 13.60 5.28
C SER A 355 14.04 14.70 5.26
N VAL A 356 14.05 15.64 6.21
CA VAL A 356 15.15 16.63 6.31
C VAL A 356 16.49 15.94 6.51
N CYS A 357 16.57 14.93 7.40
CA CYS A 357 17.79 14.16 7.60
C CYS A 357 18.24 13.46 6.31
N LEU A 358 17.29 12.86 5.57
CA LEU A 358 17.58 12.20 4.29
C LEU A 358 17.97 13.20 3.19
N SER A 359 17.31 14.35 3.10
CA SER A 359 17.66 15.44 2.18
C SER A 359 19.10 15.88 2.37
N VAL A 360 19.55 16.05 3.63
CA VAL A 360 20.94 16.42 3.94
C VAL A 360 21.89 15.30 3.55
N LEU A 361 21.57 14.04 3.90
CA LEU A 361 22.41 12.89 3.56
C LEU A 361 22.58 12.74 2.04
N VAL A 362 21.47 12.78 1.29
CA VAL A 362 21.46 12.72 -0.17
C VAL A 362 22.21 13.90 -0.77
N GLY A 363 22.03 15.11 -0.24
CA GLY A 363 22.76 16.30 -0.70
C GLY A 363 24.27 16.18 -0.54
N ILE A 364 24.75 15.57 0.55
CA ILE A 364 26.18 15.31 0.79
C ILE A 364 26.68 14.20 -0.15
N LEU A 365 25.89 13.16 -0.37
CA LEU A 365 26.29 11.98 -1.15
C LEU A 365 26.05 12.11 -2.66
N LYS A 366 25.44 13.19 -3.14
CA LYS A 366 24.98 13.33 -4.54
C LYS A 366 26.01 12.98 -5.60
N ASP A 367 27.29 13.29 -5.37
CA ASP A 367 28.38 13.06 -6.33
C ASP A 367 28.98 11.64 -6.27
N LYS A 368 28.61 10.87 -5.23
CA LYS A 368 29.17 9.55 -4.93
C LYS A 368 28.13 8.43 -4.97
N ILE A 369 26.86 8.73 -4.69
CA ILE A 369 25.81 7.71 -4.55
C ILE A 369 25.54 6.93 -5.85
N SER A 370 25.78 7.57 -7.01
CA SER A 370 25.60 6.95 -8.33
C SER A 370 26.62 5.85 -8.66
N TYR A 371 27.77 5.79 -7.97
CA TYR A 371 28.77 4.73 -8.17
C TYR A 371 28.26 3.34 -7.79
N VAL A 372 27.22 3.26 -6.96
CA VAL A 372 26.58 1.99 -6.61
C VAL A 372 25.85 1.39 -7.82
N PHE A 373 25.45 2.22 -8.80
CA PHE A 373 24.60 1.82 -9.92
C PHE A 373 25.35 1.77 -11.26
N THR A 374 26.29 2.68 -11.49
CA THR A 374 26.99 2.76 -12.79
C THR A 374 28.37 3.38 -12.67
N TYR A 375 29.25 3.02 -13.59
CA TYR A 375 30.57 3.63 -13.77
C TYR A 375 30.63 4.64 -14.94
N ASP A 376 29.55 4.80 -15.69
CA ASP A 376 29.45 5.78 -16.77
C ASP A 376 29.48 7.22 -16.21
N GLU A 377 30.48 8.00 -16.61
CA GLU A 377 30.69 9.34 -16.09
C GLU A 377 29.57 10.32 -16.47
N GLN A 378 29.01 10.23 -17.68
CA GLN A 378 27.96 11.13 -18.15
C GLN A 378 26.67 10.90 -17.37
N ILE A 379 26.31 9.63 -17.13
CA ILE A 379 25.14 9.30 -16.30
C ILE A 379 25.36 9.80 -14.87
N ARG A 380 26.55 9.63 -14.31
CA ARG A 380 26.85 10.03 -12.92
C ARG A 380 26.79 11.53 -12.73
N GLU A 381 27.36 12.31 -13.64
CA GLU A 381 27.26 13.77 -13.61
C GLU A 381 25.80 14.21 -13.68
N ARG A 382 25.02 13.57 -14.56
CA ARG A 382 23.60 13.88 -14.71
C ARG A 382 22.79 13.54 -13.47
N VAL A 383 23.02 12.38 -12.87
CA VAL A 383 22.42 11.99 -11.58
C VAL A 383 22.79 12.99 -10.50
N ALA A 384 24.04 13.40 -10.39
CA ALA A 384 24.48 14.34 -9.36
C ALA A 384 23.75 15.70 -9.46
N GLN A 385 23.50 16.19 -10.68
CA GLN A 385 22.70 17.40 -10.92
C GLN A 385 21.25 17.24 -10.47
N VAL A 386 20.60 16.14 -10.87
CA VAL A 386 19.19 15.89 -10.54
C VAL A 386 19.02 15.62 -9.04
N MET A 387 19.92 14.86 -8.42
CA MET A 387 19.87 14.58 -6.98
C MET A 387 20.08 15.83 -6.14
N ALA A 388 20.90 16.80 -6.59
CA ALA A 388 21.02 18.09 -5.93
C ALA A 388 19.69 18.85 -5.90
N PHE A 389 18.93 18.78 -7.00
CA PHE A 389 17.60 19.37 -7.12
C PHE A 389 16.54 18.59 -6.35
N TYR A 390 16.62 17.25 -6.35
CA TYR A 390 15.70 16.35 -5.66
C TYR A 390 15.86 16.42 -4.13
N ALA A 391 17.06 16.67 -3.61
CA ALA A 391 17.31 16.74 -2.17
C ALA A 391 16.28 17.59 -1.38
N PRO A 392 16.00 18.87 -1.72
CA PRO A 392 14.96 19.65 -1.06
C PRO A 392 13.52 19.16 -1.35
N PHE A 393 13.30 18.47 -2.47
CA PHE A 393 12.00 17.92 -2.84
C PHE A 393 11.55 16.79 -1.91
N LEU A 394 12.46 15.98 -1.34
CA LEU A 394 12.10 14.90 -0.39
C LEU A 394 11.22 15.39 0.76
N LEU A 395 11.43 16.63 1.24
CA LEU A 395 10.62 17.20 2.32
C LEU A 395 9.17 17.39 1.88
N LEU A 396 8.96 17.98 0.70
CA LEU A 396 7.62 18.21 0.16
C LEU A 396 6.94 16.88 -0.15
N ASP A 397 7.67 15.95 -0.75
CA ASP A 397 7.16 14.62 -1.08
C ASP A 397 6.69 13.87 0.17
N ALA A 398 7.47 13.92 1.25
CA ALA A 398 7.08 13.34 2.53
C ALA A 398 5.89 14.01 3.20
N ILE A 399 5.78 15.33 3.13
CA ILE A 399 4.63 16.08 3.64
C ILE A 399 3.38 15.72 2.84
N SER A 400 3.50 15.60 1.51
CA SER A 400 2.42 15.17 0.63
C SER A 400 1.96 13.75 0.98
N ALA A 401 2.90 12.82 1.10
CA ALA A 401 2.65 11.42 1.46
C ALA A 401 1.97 11.29 2.83
N ALA A 402 2.45 12.04 3.84
CA ALA A 402 1.88 12.05 5.18
C ALA A 402 0.46 12.63 5.16
N SER A 403 0.26 13.77 4.49
CA SER A 403 -1.05 14.42 4.38
C SER A 403 -2.06 13.54 3.63
N GLY A 404 -1.64 12.94 2.51
CA GLY A 404 -2.45 12.00 1.73
C GLY A 404 -2.82 10.75 2.53
N SER A 405 -1.89 10.22 3.33
CA SER A 405 -2.14 9.08 4.23
C SER A 405 -3.12 9.43 5.34
N ILE A 406 -3.02 10.61 5.95
CA ILE A 406 -3.98 11.09 6.96
C ILE A 406 -5.37 11.28 6.34
N ILE A 407 -5.46 11.77 5.11
CA ILE A 407 -6.72 11.88 4.35
C ILE A 407 -7.34 10.50 4.09
N ARG A 408 -6.52 9.48 3.81
CA ARG A 408 -6.98 8.08 3.76
C ARG A 408 -7.48 7.61 5.13
N GLY A 409 -6.71 7.77 6.19
CA GLY A 409 -7.15 7.42 7.56
C GLY A 409 -8.45 8.11 7.98
N ALA A 410 -8.71 9.33 7.51
CA ALA A 410 -9.94 10.08 7.75
C ALA A 410 -11.13 9.72 6.84
N GLY A 411 -10.93 8.89 5.82
CA GLY A 411 -11.97 8.51 4.86
C GLY A 411 -12.33 9.61 3.86
N LYS A 412 -11.37 10.49 3.51
CA LYS A 412 -11.55 11.64 2.60
C LYS A 412 -10.82 11.48 1.27
N GLN A 413 -10.63 10.25 0.79
CA GLN A 413 -9.79 9.91 -0.37
C GLN A 413 -10.20 10.59 -1.67
N LYS A 414 -11.49 10.91 -1.85
CA LYS A 414 -11.95 11.68 -3.02
C LYS A 414 -11.24 13.02 -3.17
N VAL A 415 -11.00 13.72 -2.06
CA VAL A 415 -10.29 15.01 -2.07
C VAL A 415 -8.84 14.80 -2.51
N GLY A 416 -8.19 13.77 -1.97
CA GLY A 416 -6.83 13.39 -2.38
C GLY A 416 -6.75 12.99 -3.86
N ALA A 417 -7.67 12.18 -4.35
CA ALA A 417 -7.71 11.73 -5.75
C ALA A 417 -7.85 12.90 -6.74
N ILE A 418 -8.77 13.84 -6.48
CA ILE A 418 -8.94 15.04 -7.30
C ILE A 418 -7.66 15.88 -7.27
N CYS A 419 -7.07 16.06 -6.09
CA CYS A 419 -5.82 16.80 -5.93
C CYS A 419 -4.67 16.15 -6.70
N ASN A 420 -4.51 14.82 -6.65
CA ASN A 420 -3.49 14.09 -7.40
C ASN A 420 -3.68 14.21 -8.90
N ILE A 421 -4.90 14.02 -9.42
CA ILE A 421 -5.14 14.15 -10.87
C ILE A 421 -4.83 15.57 -11.35
N LEU A 422 -5.38 16.59 -10.69
CA LEU A 422 -5.18 17.97 -11.11
C LEU A 422 -3.71 18.41 -10.94
N GLY A 423 -3.07 17.98 -9.86
CA GLY A 423 -1.66 18.23 -9.61
C GLY A 423 -0.78 17.58 -10.66
N TYR A 424 -0.80 16.24 -10.74
CA TYR A 424 0.12 15.49 -11.58
C TYR A 424 -0.16 15.70 -13.06
N TYR A 425 -1.41 15.54 -13.50
CA TYR A 425 -1.74 15.59 -14.94
C TYR A 425 -2.21 16.95 -15.42
N GLY A 426 -2.81 17.76 -14.54
CA GLY A 426 -3.26 19.11 -14.89
C GLY A 426 -2.15 20.16 -14.89
N VAL A 427 -1.14 20.00 -14.02
CA VAL A 427 -0.09 21.02 -13.83
C VAL A 427 1.31 20.44 -14.00
N GLY A 428 1.68 19.44 -13.21
CA GLY A 428 3.04 18.93 -13.11
C GLY A 428 3.54 18.32 -14.43
N PHE A 429 2.74 17.46 -15.05
CA PHE A 429 3.10 16.78 -16.29
C PHE A 429 3.17 17.74 -17.49
N PRO A 430 2.20 18.65 -17.72
CA PRO A 430 2.33 19.66 -18.76
C PRO A 430 3.57 20.55 -18.61
N ILE A 431 3.87 21.02 -17.39
CA ILE A 431 5.08 21.80 -17.11
C ILE A 431 6.33 20.93 -17.36
N GLY A 432 6.34 19.72 -16.81
CA GLY A 432 7.47 18.79 -16.86
C GLY A 432 7.85 18.42 -18.29
N VAL A 433 6.88 17.99 -19.11
CA VAL A 433 7.07 17.64 -20.53
C VAL A 433 7.52 18.86 -21.33
N SER A 434 6.92 20.02 -21.11
CA SER A 434 7.31 21.26 -21.81
C SER A 434 8.76 21.66 -21.50
N LEU A 435 9.16 21.60 -20.23
CA LEU A 435 10.53 21.89 -19.83
C LEU A 435 11.52 20.83 -20.33
N MET A 436 11.11 19.56 -20.32
CA MET A 436 11.90 18.43 -20.75
C MET A 436 12.26 18.51 -22.24
N PHE A 437 11.27 18.78 -23.11
CA PHE A 437 11.46 18.78 -24.56
C PHE A 437 11.63 20.18 -25.17
N ALA A 438 10.72 21.12 -24.89
CA ALA A 438 10.73 22.43 -25.53
C ALA A 438 11.86 23.32 -24.98
N ALA A 439 12.05 23.34 -23.65
CA ALA A 439 13.17 24.05 -23.02
C ALA A 439 14.48 23.24 -22.99
N LYS A 440 14.46 22.00 -23.51
CA LYS A 440 15.61 21.08 -23.60
C LYS A 440 16.33 20.86 -22.26
N LEU A 441 15.58 20.86 -21.15
CA LEU A 441 16.14 20.61 -19.82
C LEU A 441 16.29 19.11 -19.51
N GLY A 442 15.83 18.22 -20.39
CA GLY A 442 15.86 16.77 -20.14
C GLY A 442 15.05 16.39 -18.91
N ILE A 443 15.50 15.38 -18.16
CA ILE A 443 14.83 14.88 -16.95
C ILE A 443 14.75 15.94 -15.85
N MET A 444 15.65 16.94 -15.81
CA MET A 444 15.49 18.09 -14.91
C MET A 444 14.17 18.82 -15.13
N GLY A 445 13.71 18.91 -16.39
CA GLY A 445 12.41 19.47 -16.72
C GLY A 445 11.27 18.65 -16.11
N LEU A 446 11.31 17.33 -16.28
CA LEU A 446 10.34 16.40 -15.67
C LEU A 446 10.29 16.56 -14.14
N TRP A 447 11.44 16.51 -13.47
CA TRP A 447 11.53 16.66 -12.01
C TRP A 447 11.06 18.04 -11.53
N THR A 448 11.24 19.10 -12.33
CA THR A 448 10.69 20.42 -12.04
C THR A 448 9.15 20.43 -12.10
N GLY A 449 8.58 19.71 -13.06
CA GLY A 449 7.13 19.49 -13.14
C GLY A 449 6.59 18.74 -11.93
N LEU A 450 7.23 17.64 -11.54
CA LEU A 450 6.89 16.86 -10.34
C LEU A 450 7.00 17.72 -9.07
N PHE A 451 8.08 18.49 -8.93
CA PHE A 451 8.26 19.46 -7.85
C PHE A 451 7.08 20.43 -7.74
N THR A 452 6.69 21.03 -8.85
CA THR A 452 5.61 22.02 -8.90
C THR A 452 4.28 21.40 -8.45
N CYS A 453 3.96 20.19 -8.94
CA CYS A 453 2.76 19.46 -8.54
C CYS A 453 2.77 19.14 -7.03
N VAL A 454 3.82 18.49 -6.53
CA VAL A 454 3.87 18.04 -5.12
C VAL A 454 3.88 19.23 -4.17
N PHE A 455 4.48 20.36 -4.56
CA PHE A 455 4.38 21.61 -3.79
C PHE A 455 2.93 22.09 -3.66
N LEU A 456 2.19 22.17 -4.78
CA LEU A 456 0.80 22.58 -4.80
C LEU A 456 -0.10 21.60 -4.02
N GLN A 457 0.12 20.30 -4.22
CA GLN A 457 -0.59 19.22 -3.55
C GLN A 457 -0.36 19.29 -2.02
N SER A 458 0.89 19.35 -1.57
CA SER A 458 1.24 19.47 -0.15
C SER A 458 0.58 20.70 0.49
N SER A 459 0.66 21.85 -0.19
CA SER A 459 0.07 23.09 0.29
C SER A 459 -1.45 22.98 0.43
N PHE A 460 -2.13 22.40 -0.57
CA PHE A 460 -3.57 22.19 -0.56
C PHE A 460 -4.00 21.18 0.51
N LEU A 461 -3.33 20.03 0.63
CA LEU A 461 -3.71 19.00 1.60
C LEU A 461 -3.46 19.46 3.03
N ILE A 462 -2.38 20.19 3.31
CA ILE A 462 -2.15 20.83 4.61
C ILE A 462 -3.27 21.83 4.91
N PHE A 463 -3.61 22.70 3.96
CA PHE A 463 -4.70 23.66 4.13
C PHE A 463 -6.03 22.95 4.41
N TYR A 464 -6.35 21.91 3.63
CA TYR A 464 -7.55 21.10 3.82
C TYR A 464 -7.59 20.46 5.22
N LEU A 465 -6.51 19.80 5.65
CA LEU A 465 -6.42 19.16 6.97
C LEU A 465 -6.53 20.18 8.11
N SER A 466 -5.97 21.39 7.94
CA SER A 466 -6.06 22.46 8.92
C SER A 466 -7.48 23.01 9.10
N ARG A 467 -8.30 22.94 8.02
CA ARG A 467 -9.69 23.43 7.99
C ARG A 467 -10.72 22.31 8.15
N MET A 468 -10.29 21.05 8.11
CA MET A 468 -11.18 19.91 8.20
C MET A 468 -11.94 19.93 9.53
N ASN A 469 -13.26 19.74 9.48
CA ASN A 469 -14.05 19.56 10.68
C ASN A 469 -13.82 18.14 11.23
N TRP A 470 -12.84 18.02 12.11
CA TRP A 470 -12.46 16.77 12.74
C TRP A 470 -13.60 16.09 13.50
N LYS A 471 -14.51 16.85 14.13
CA LYS A 471 -15.69 16.27 14.80
C LYS A 471 -16.62 15.58 13.81
N LYS A 472 -16.85 16.21 12.65
CA LYS A 472 -17.63 15.60 11.56
C LYS A 472 -16.93 14.34 11.03
N ALA A 473 -15.61 14.39 10.85
CA ALA A 473 -14.84 13.22 10.40
C ALA A 473 -14.93 12.04 11.39
N THR A 474 -14.92 12.31 12.70
CA THR A 474 -15.12 11.30 13.75
C THR A 474 -16.49 10.65 13.66
N VAL A 475 -17.56 11.45 13.53
CA VAL A 475 -18.94 10.92 13.39
C VAL A 475 -19.05 10.06 12.13
N GLU A 476 -18.54 10.52 11.00
CA GLU A 476 -18.52 9.73 9.76
C GLU A 476 -17.75 8.41 9.92
N ALA A 477 -16.64 8.40 10.67
CA ALA A 477 -15.88 7.19 10.96
C ALA A 477 -16.66 6.20 11.83
N GLN A 478 -17.35 6.68 12.87
CA GLN A 478 -18.18 5.85 13.74
C GLN A 478 -19.40 5.26 13.00
N ILE A 479 -19.99 6.00 12.06
CA ILE A 479 -21.05 5.51 11.17
C ILE A 479 -20.52 4.39 10.27
N ARG A 480 -19.37 4.60 9.60
CA ARG A 480 -18.74 3.56 8.76
C ARG A 480 -18.36 2.31 9.54
N ALA A 481 -18.03 2.48 10.81
CA ALA A 481 -17.71 1.38 11.73
C ALA A 481 -18.97 0.73 12.36
N GLU A 482 -20.18 1.14 11.94
CA GLU A 482 -21.49 0.64 12.38
C GLU A 482 -21.73 0.78 13.90
N VAL A 483 -21.13 1.79 14.53
CA VAL A 483 -21.29 2.03 15.98
C VAL A 483 -22.61 2.74 16.29
N GLN A 484 -23.07 3.62 15.39
CA GLN A 484 -24.26 4.47 15.60
C GLN A 484 -25.53 3.95 14.91
N GLY A 485 -25.47 2.84 14.16
CA GLY A 485 -26.65 2.25 13.51
C GLY A 485 -27.62 1.57 14.49
N ASN A 486 -27.10 1.00 15.58
CA ASN A 486 -27.92 0.23 16.54
C ASN A 486 -28.61 1.09 17.62
N SER A 487 -28.31 2.40 17.72
CA SER A 487 -28.94 3.27 18.71
C SER A 487 -30.30 3.82 18.30
N THR A 488 -30.64 3.81 17.00
CA THR A 488 -31.89 4.40 16.51
C THR A 488 -33.08 3.44 16.54
N ASP A 489 -32.85 2.13 16.66
CA ASP A 489 -33.92 1.12 16.70
C ASP A 489 -34.40 0.77 18.13
N MET A 490 -33.73 1.30 19.16
CA MET A 490 -34.14 1.09 20.57
C MET A 490 -35.00 2.24 21.16
N ASP A 491 -35.10 3.39 20.49
CA ASP A 491 -35.86 4.55 20.98
C ASP A 491 -37.30 4.65 20.43
N MET A 492 -37.82 3.59 19.78
CA MET A 492 -39.22 3.53 19.32
C MET A 492 -39.99 2.29 19.82
N ALA A 493 -39.86 1.96 21.11
CA ALA A 493 -40.82 1.09 21.79
C ALA A 493 -41.66 1.93 22.77
N PRO A 494 -43.00 1.95 22.66
CA PRO A 494 -43.84 2.62 23.65
C PRO A 494 -43.76 1.86 24.98
N GLU A 495 -43.62 2.62 26.07
CA GLU A 495 -43.75 2.13 27.45
C GLU A 495 -45.05 1.32 27.62
N ALA A 496 -44.91 0.05 28.01
CA ALA A 496 -46.01 -0.76 28.53
C ALA A 496 -45.61 -1.35 29.88
N GLN A 497 -46.54 -1.23 30.82
CA GLN A 497 -46.42 -1.39 32.26
C GLN A 497 -45.98 -2.78 32.74
N SER A 498 -45.40 -2.75 33.94
CA SER A 498 -45.04 -3.86 34.83
C SER A 498 -46.16 -4.87 35.09
N ASN A 499 -45.80 -6.16 35.22
CA ASN A 499 -46.08 -6.99 36.41
C ASN A 499 -45.39 -8.38 36.37
N ASP A 500 -44.66 -8.67 37.46
CA ASP A 500 -44.47 -9.91 38.23
C ASP A 500 -43.99 -11.28 37.65
N ILE A 501 -42.83 -11.73 38.21
CA ILE A 501 -42.47 -13.03 38.87
C ILE A 501 -42.64 -14.34 38.02
N ALA A 502 -41.70 -15.30 37.83
CA ALA A 502 -40.70 -15.97 38.69
C ALA A 502 -39.63 -16.74 37.84
N PRO A 503 -38.58 -17.37 38.45
CA PRO A 503 -37.42 -17.93 37.74
C PRO A 503 -37.50 -19.45 37.50
N CYS A 504 -36.89 -19.95 36.42
CA CYS A 504 -36.61 -21.37 36.21
C CYS A 504 -35.14 -21.63 35.88
N GLU A 505 -34.59 -22.61 36.59
CA GLU A 505 -33.21 -23.08 36.59
C GLU A 505 -32.84 -23.92 35.35
N GLY A 506 -31.54 -23.87 35.00
CA GLY A 506 -30.70 -25.05 34.76
C GLY A 506 -30.83 -25.82 33.45
N HIS A 507 -29.80 -25.74 32.60
CA HIS A 507 -29.00 -26.92 32.24
C HIS A 507 -27.63 -26.56 31.67
N THR A 508 -26.64 -27.26 32.19
CA THR A 508 -25.25 -27.33 31.75
C THR A 508 -25.16 -28.31 30.59
N ASP A 509 -24.29 -28.07 29.61
CA ASP A 509 -23.46 -29.15 29.09
C ASP A 509 -22.19 -28.65 28.38
N ARG A 510 -21.11 -29.38 28.65
CA ARG A 510 -19.73 -29.17 28.19
C ARG A 510 -19.39 -30.18 27.09
N ASN A 511 -18.43 -29.76 26.25
CA ASN A 511 -17.46 -30.54 25.48
C ASN A 511 -17.92 -31.25 24.19
N ALA A 512 -17.27 -30.88 23.08
CA ALA A 512 -16.54 -31.83 22.23
C ALA A 512 -15.47 -31.11 21.39
N LEU A 513 -14.23 -31.58 21.53
CA LEU A 513 -13.07 -31.32 20.68
C LEU A 513 -13.20 -32.07 19.34
N ALA A 514 -12.62 -31.51 18.27
CA ALA A 514 -11.81 -32.28 17.31
C ALA A 514 -10.95 -31.34 16.45
N GLU A 515 -9.64 -31.56 16.50
CA GLU A 515 -8.61 -31.06 15.58
C GLU A 515 -8.68 -31.81 14.24
N ALA A 516 -8.32 -31.12 13.13
CA ALA A 516 -7.29 -31.52 12.16
C ALA A 516 -7.55 -30.96 10.75
N ASP A 517 -6.45 -30.56 10.10
CA ASP A 517 -6.21 -30.36 8.66
C ASP A 517 -6.89 -29.20 7.93
N GLY A 518 -6.17 -28.08 7.83
CA GLY A 518 -6.58 -26.91 7.05
C GLY A 518 -5.42 -26.02 6.60
N ALA A 519 -4.38 -26.59 5.98
CA ALA A 519 -3.30 -25.80 5.36
C ALA A 519 -3.29 -25.86 3.83
N THR A 520 -3.89 -26.89 3.22
CA THR A 520 -3.87 -27.09 1.75
C THR A 520 -5.22 -26.83 1.08
N ILE A 521 -6.32 -26.82 1.85
CA ILE A 521 -7.68 -26.73 1.30
C ILE A 521 -8.07 -25.28 0.94
N PHE A 522 -7.45 -24.27 1.56
CA PHE A 522 -7.89 -22.87 1.36
C PHE A 522 -7.34 -22.21 0.09
N LEU A 523 -6.19 -22.63 -0.45
CA LEU A 523 -5.66 -22.00 -1.68
C LEU A 523 -6.52 -22.34 -2.91
N ILE A 524 -7.16 -23.51 -2.92
CA ILE A 524 -8.10 -23.92 -3.97
C ILE A 524 -9.46 -23.22 -3.76
N ASP A 525 -9.96 -23.13 -2.52
CA ASP A 525 -11.23 -22.45 -2.22
C ASP A 525 -11.17 -20.92 -2.37
N THR A 526 -9.98 -20.31 -2.25
CA THR A 526 -9.79 -18.86 -2.48
C THR A 526 -9.75 -18.53 -3.99
N ILE A 527 -9.33 -19.47 -4.83
CA ILE A 527 -9.21 -19.27 -6.29
C ILE A 527 -10.48 -19.74 -7.03
N CYS A 528 -11.29 -20.61 -6.43
CA CYS A 528 -12.58 -21.04 -6.98
C CYS A 528 -13.60 -21.24 -5.84
N PRO A 529 -14.61 -20.36 -5.67
CA PRO A 529 -15.58 -20.54 -4.60
C PRO A 529 -16.53 -21.69 -4.97
N ALA A 530 -16.26 -22.89 -4.47
CA ALA A 530 -17.29 -23.91 -4.35
C ALA A 530 -18.24 -23.47 -3.23
N PHE A 531 -19.35 -22.86 -3.64
CA PHE A 531 -20.42 -22.37 -2.78
C PHE A 531 -20.90 -23.44 -1.76
N PRO A 532 -21.24 -23.07 -0.50
CA PRO A 532 -21.76 -24.01 0.48
C PRO A 532 -23.08 -24.68 0.04
N ALA A 533 -23.29 -25.93 0.48
CA ALA A 533 -24.41 -26.83 0.17
C ALA A 533 -25.85 -26.30 0.37
N ARG A 534 -26.03 -25.06 0.87
CA ARG A 534 -27.34 -24.38 0.94
C ARG A 534 -27.84 -23.88 -0.41
N PHE A 535 -26.98 -23.74 -1.42
CA PHE A 535 -27.41 -23.41 -2.78
C PHE A 535 -28.15 -24.58 -3.45
N THR A 536 -27.84 -25.84 -3.10
CA THR A 536 -28.59 -27.01 -3.59
C THR A 536 -30.01 -27.06 -3.01
N ALA A 537 -30.22 -26.50 -1.81
CA ALA A 537 -31.55 -26.36 -1.23
C ALA A 537 -32.35 -25.23 -1.92
N CYS A 538 -31.71 -24.09 -2.21
CA CYS A 538 -32.34 -22.98 -2.93
C CYS A 538 -32.65 -23.34 -4.41
N HIS A 539 -31.76 -24.08 -5.09
CA HIS A 539 -32.02 -24.58 -6.44
C HIS A 539 -33.13 -25.64 -6.46
N LYS A 540 -33.25 -26.48 -5.43
CA LYS A 540 -34.40 -27.41 -5.28
C LYS A 540 -35.71 -26.65 -5.02
N GLN A 541 -35.67 -25.55 -4.27
CA GLN A 541 -36.84 -24.74 -3.94
C GLN A 541 -37.29 -23.85 -5.10
N ILE A 542 -36.36 -23.37 -5.94
CA ILE A 542 -36.65 -22.68 -7.20
C ILE A 542 -37.17 -23.67 -8.26
N ASN A 543 -36.59 -24.88 -8.35
CA ASN A 543 -37.12 -25.92 -9.26
C ASN A 543 -38.50 -26.45 -8.82
N SER A 544 -38.81 -26.49 -7.52
CA SER A 544 -40.16 -26.84 -7.06
C SER A 544 -41.19 -25.74 -7.31
N MET A 545 -40.76 -24.47 -7.37
CA MET A 545 -41.63 -23.34 -7.76
C MET A 545 -41.82 -23.23 -9.28
N MET A 546 -40.87 -23.70 -10.11
CA MET A 546 -41.02 -23.70 -11.57
C MET A 546 -41.82 -24.90 -12.13
N LEU A 547 -42.12 -25.91 -11.32
CA LEU A 547 -42.88 -27.10 -11.73
C LEU A 547 -44.38 -27.05 -11.41
N SER A 548 -44.92 -25.91 -10.99
CA SER A 548 -46.37 -25.74 -10.69
C SER A 548 -47.12 -24.84 -11.68
N THR A 549 -46.75 -24.85 -12.96
CA THR A 549 -47.60 -24.30 -14.03
C THR A 549 -48.24 -25.43 -14.81
N ASP A 550 -49.51 -25.66 -14.49
CA ASP A 550 -50.39 -26.67 -15.05
C ASP A 550 -50.47 -26.63 -16.58
N SER A 551 -50.35 -27.84 -17.13
CA SER A 551 -50.61 -28.25 -18.50
C SER A 551 -52.09 -28.12 -18.90
N LYS A 552 -52.36 -27.63 -20.12
CA LYS A 552 -53.51 -28.05 -20.93
C LYS A 552 -53.02 -28.64 -22.26
N PRO A 553 -53.55 -29.80 -22.71
CA PRO A 553 -53.05 -30.48 -23.89
C PRO A 553 -53.78 -30.03 -25.17
N PHE A 554 -53.06 -29.93 -26.28
CA PHE A 554 -53.61 -29.98 -27.65
C PHE A 554 -53.14 -31.27 -28.34
N PRO A 555 -53.93 -31.84 -29.26
CA PRO A 555 -53.72 -33.19 -29.79
C PRO A 555 -52.76 -33.22 -30.99
N SER A 556 -52.18 -34.41 -31.20
CA SER A 556 -51.20 -34.81 -32.20
C SER A 556 -51.84 -35.21 -33.56
N PRO A 557 -51.10 -35.77 -34.56
CA PRO A 557 -50.41 -35.06 -35.64
C PRO A 557 -50.80 -35.57 -37.06
N ALA A 558 -50.30 -34.94 -38.13
CA ALA A 558 -50.28 -35.53 -39.48
C ALA A 558 -49.16 -34.91 -40.37
N PRO A 559 -48.67 -35.61 -41.42
CA PRO A 559 -47.24 -35.62 -41.78
C PRO A 559 -46.87 -35.05 -43.16
N SER A 560 -45.54 -34.95 -43.37
CA SER A 560 -44.76 -34.99 -44.63
C SER A 560 -44.70 -33.73 -45.53
N HIS A 561 -43.47 -33.25 -45.81
CA HIS A 561 -42.85 -33.24 -47.16
C HIS A 561 -41.42 -32.66 -47.17
N TYR A 562 -40.49 -33.46 -47.71
CA TYR A 562 -39.28 -33.15 -48.52
C TYR A 562 -38.85 -31.68 -48.76
N TYR A 563 -37.57 -31.35 -48.52
CA TYR A 563 -36.50 -31.31 -49.55
C TYR A 563 -35.12 -30.97 -48.96
N ALA A 564 -34.09 -31.31 -49.72
CA ALA A 564 -32.70 -31.46 -49.34
C ALA A 564 -31.80 -30.23 -49.62
N SER A 565 -30.60 -30.30 -49.04
CA SER A 565 -29.29 -29.97 -49.65
C SER A 565 -28.69 -28.56 -49.53
N GLN A 566 -27.48 -28.60 -48.94
CA GLN A 566 -26.22 -27.98 -49.39
C GLN A 566 -25.92 -26.49 -49.10
N LYS A 567 -24.98 -26.36 -48.14
CA LYS A 567 -23.82 -25.45 -48.05
C LYS A 567 -23.06 -25.26 -49.40
N PRO A 568 -22.19 -24.23 -49.56
CA PRO A 568 -21.07 -23.87 -48.66
C PRO A 568 -21.40 -22.89 -47.54
#